data_AF-A0A0N7HWU6-F1
#
_entry.id   AF-A0A0N7HWU6-F1
#
_cell.length_a   1.000
_cell.length_b   1.000
_cell.length_c   1.000
_cell.angle_alpha   90.00
_cell.angle_beta   90.00
_cell.angle_gamma   90.00
#
_symmetry.space_group_name_H-M   'P 1'
#
loop_
_entity.id
_entity.type
_entity.pdbx_description
1 polymer ?
#
loop_
_entity_poly.entity_id
_entity_poly.type
_entity_poly.pdbx_seq_one_letter_code
_entity_poly.pdbx_strand_id
1 'polypeptide(L)'
;MYIFFLKGADFNMGNFHSTSGQKAGDLSIEICLRDLLTVLGSDKHERGEAIEEVHRVASSCRRTLEHQLTLQGADNYRCLFWNLDILIHEASNMLSNPKYDLFLYLKAIHSLRESMKTSLQRLNISAA
;
A
#
# COMPACT_ATOMS: atom_id res chain seq x y z
N MET A 1 19.55 31.18 -6.60
CA MET A 1 19.39 31.30 -5.14
C MET A 1 18.38 32.41 -4.89
N TYR A 2 17.16 32.07 -4.46
CA TYR A 2 16.15 33.04 -4.05
C TYR A 2 15.47 32.52 -2.79
N ILE A 3 15.52 33.35 -1.74
CA ILE A 3 14.74 33.21 -0.51
C ILE A 3 13.50 34.09 -0.69
N PHE A 4 12.31 33.57 -0.34
CA PHE A 4 11.14 34.38 -0.03
C PHE A 4 10.45 33.84 1.23
N PHE A 5 10.18 34.75 2.15
CA PHE A 5 9.34 34.61 3.35
C PHE A 5 7.89 35.04 3.00
N LEU A 6 6.89 34.24 3.39
CA LEU A 6 5.48 34.62 3.62
C LEU A 6 4.96 33.63 4.70
N LYS A 7 4.74 33.96 5.98
CA LYS A 7 3.78 34.88 6.63
C LYS A 7 2.31 34.47 6.40
N GLY A 8 1.74 33.80 7.41
CA GLY A 8 0.33 33.83 7.82
C GLY A 8 -0.70 33.17 6.89
N ALA A 9 -1.21 32.00 7.29
CA ALA A 9 -2.57 31.56 6.96
C ALA A 9 -3.12 30.70 8.11
N ASP A 10 -4.37 30.95 8.44
CA ASP A 10 -5.08 30.64 9.68
C ASP A 10 -5.18 29.15 10.05
N PHE A 11 -4.91 28.83 11.33
CA PHE A 11 -5.37 27.60 11.95
C PHE A 11 -6.89 27.69 12.16
N ASN A 12 -7.65 27.35 11.11
CA ASN A 12 -9.07 27.07 11.27
C ASN A 12 -9.23 25.72 11.98
N MET A 13 -9.55 25.81 13.27
CA MET A 13 -9.98 24.71 14.13
C MET A 13 -11.39 24.28 13.68
N GLY A 14 -11.45 23.58 12.56
CA GLY A 14 -12.66 23.00 12.01
C GLY A 14 -13.13 21.85 12.89
N ASN A 15 -14.25 22.08 13.56
CA ASN A 15 -14.95 21.15 14.43
C ASN A 15 -15.27 19.84 13.68
N PHE A 16 -14.39 18.84 13.80
CA PHE A 16 -14.58 17.53 13.20
C PHE A 16 -15.45 16.69 14.12
N HIS A 17 -16.78 16.84 14.01
CA HIS A 17 -17.71 15.84 14.52
C HIS A 17 -17.46 14.53 13.75
N SER A 18 -16.55 13.73 14.29
CA SER A 18 -16.22 12.41 13.78
C SER A 18 -17.19 11.42 14.39
N THR A 19 -18.09 10.91 13.55
CA THR A 19 -18.76 9.63 13.79
C THR A 19 -17.70 8.58 14.07
N SER A 20 -17.61 8.16 15.33
CA SER A 20 -16.42 7.58 15.98
C SER A 20 -16.10 6.13 15.62
N GLY A 21 -16.80 5.53 14.63
CA GLY A 21 -16.59 4.14 14.22
C GLY A 21 -15.85 3.95 12.88
N GLN A 22 -15.91 4.93 11.97
CA GLN A 22 -15.46 4.75 10.58
C GLN A 22 -13.98 5.14 10.35
N LYS A 23 -13.45 6.10 11.12
CA LYS A 23 -12.11 6.67 10.88
C LYS A 23 -10.93 5.75 11.20
N ALA A 24 -11.09 4.78 12.09
CA ALA A 24 -9.98 3.93 12.54
C ALA A 24 -9.61 2.84 11.52
N GLY A 25 -10.61 2.30 10.80
CA GLY A 25 -10.40 1.29 9.76
C GLY A 25 -9.70 1.85 8.53
N ASP A 26 -10.14 3.02 8.07
CA ASP A 26 -9.55 3.70 6.91
C ASP A 26 -8.10 4.12 7.16
N LEU A 27 -7.78 4.64 8.35
CA LEU A 27 -6.43 5.02 8.73
C LEU A 27 -5.48 3.81 8.74
N SER A 28 -5.96 2.64 9.21
CA SER A 28 -5.16 1.41 9.26
C SER A 28 -4.85 0.86 7.87
N ILE A 29 -5.82 0.96 6.94
CA ILE A 29 -5.62 0.60 5.53
C ILE A 29 -4.62 1.57 4.88
N GLU A 30 -4.78 2.87 5.10
CA GLU A 30 -3.89 3.86 4.50
C GLU A 30 -2.43 3.68 4.94
N ILE A 31 -2.20 3.45 6.24
CA ILE A 31 -0.86 3.16 6.79
C ILE A 31 -0.28 1.90 6.12
N CYS A 32 -1.06 0.83 6.04
CA CYS A 32 -0.67 -0.42 5.38
C CYS A 32 -0.18 -0.22 3.94
N LEU A 33 -0.94 0.56 3.16
CA LEU A 33 -0.63 0.82 1.76
C LEU A 33 0.57 1.75 1.61
N ARG A 34 0.74 2.73 2.50
CA ARG A 34 1.93 3.60 2.52
C ARG A 34 3.20 2.83 2.86
N ASP A 35 3.15 1.96 3.85
CA ASP A 35 4.29 1.12 4.24
C ASP A 35 4.68 0.18 3.11
N LEU A 36 3.69 -0.47 2.49
CA LEU A 36 3.90 -1.35 1.34
C LEU A 36 4.50 -0.58 0.15
N LEU A 37 4.03 0.63 -0.17
CA LEU A 37 4.64 1.46 -1.23
C LEU A 37 6.07 1.87 -0.93
N THR A 38 6.37 2.18 0.34
CA THR A 38 7.71 2.58 0.76
C THR A 38 8.69 1.42 0.58
N VAL A 39 8.29 0.22 0.99
CA VAL A 39 9.10 -1.00 0.81
C VAL A 39 9.25 -1.34 -0.68
N LEU A 40 8.18 -1.29 -1.46
CA LEU A 40 8.23 -1.60 -2.89
C LEU A 40 8.90 -0.52 -3.76
N GLY A 41 9.11 0.68 -3.21
CA GLY A 41 9.72 1.82 -3.90
C GLY A 41 11.23 1.91 -3.76
N SER A 42 11.86 0.99 -3.03
CA SER A 42 13.30 0.98 -2.78
C SER A 42 14.05 0.15 -3.82
N ASP A 43 15.14 0.68 -4.37
CA ASP A 43 16.01 0.04 -5.37
C ASP A 43 16.50 -1.36 -4.95
N LYS A 44 16.63 -1.61 -3.65
CA LYS A 44 17.00 -2.90 -3.07
C LYS A 44 16.02 -4.00 -3.49
N HIS A 45 14.72 -3.71 -3.39
CA HIS A 45 13.67 -4.69 -3.63
C HIS A 45 13.44 -4.92 -5.13
N GLU A 46 13.78 -3.94 -5.98
CA GLU A 46 13.82 -4.07 -7.45
C GLU A 46 14.97 -4.95 -7.96
N ARG A 47 15.96 -5.25 -7.11
CA ARG A 47 17.05 -6.20 -7.42
C ARG A 47 16.80 -7.61 -6.89
N GLY A 48 15.66 -7.84 -6.23
CA GLY A 48 15.39 -9.08 -5.51
C GLY A 48 16.18 -9.19 -4.20
N GLU A 49 16.75 -8.10 -3.70
CA GLU A 49 17.38 -8.07 -2.39
C GLU A 49 16.28 -7.84 -1.33
N ALA A 50 16.25 -8.67 -0.28
CA ALA A 50 15.21 -8.69 0.78
C ALA A 50 13.79 -9.13 0.35
N ILE A 51 13.70 -10.22 -0.41
CA ILE A 51 12.44 -10.90 -0.74
C ILE A 51 11.66 -11.28 0.53
N GLU A 52 12.34 -11.69 1.61
CA GLU A 52 11.73 -12.02 2.90
C GLU A 52 10.95 -10.84 3.50
N GLU A 53 11.51 -9.62 3.36
CA GLU A 53 10.88 -8.40 3.84
C GLU A 53 9.63 -8.08 3.03
N VAL A 54 9.72 -8.18 1.69
CA VAL A 54 8.57 -7.99 0.80
C VAL A 54 7.47 -8.98 1.12
N HIS A 55 7.81 -10.26 1.25
CA HIS A 55 6.84 -11.30 1.61
C HIS A 55 6.15 -11.00 2.95
N ARG A 56 6.93 -10.63 3.98
CA ARG A 56 6.40 -10.30 5.31
C ARG A 56 5.45 -9.10 5.26
N VAL A 57 5.84 -8.02 4.59
CA VAL A 57 5.06 -6.77 4.53
C VAL A 57 3.80 -6.97 3.68
N ALA A 58 3.89 -7.62 2.53
CA ALA A 58 2.75 -7.94 1.68
C ALA A 58 1.74 -8.85 2.41
N SER A 59 2.23 -9.90 3.10
CA SER A 59 1.38 -10.80 3.88
C SER A 59 0.74 -10.12 5.09
N SER A 60 1.45 -9.20 5.74
CA SER A 60 0.87 -8.37 6.80
C SER A 60 -0.23 -7.49 6.22
N CYS A 61 0.03 -6.86 5.06
CA CYS A 61 -0.91 -5.92 4.52
C CYS A 61 -2.19 -6.59 4.00
N ARG A 62 -2.06 -7.77 3.39
CA ARG A 62 -3.21 -8.58 3.00
C ARG A 62 -4.10 -8.93 4.19
N ARG A 63 -3.53 -9.37 5.32
CA ARG A 63 -4.30 -9.70 6.54
C ARG A 63 -5.02 -8.49 7.11
N THR A 64 -4.35 -7.32 7.13
CA THR A 64 -4.98 -6.06 7.57
C THR A 64 -6.16 -5.69 6.67
N LEU A 65 -5.98 -5.77 5.34
CA LEU A 65 -7.04 -5.49 4.38
C LEU A 65 -8.22 -6.46 4.53
N GLU A 66 -7.95 -7.76 4.68
CA GLU A 66 -8.98 -8.78 4.86
C GLU A 66 -9.81 -8.51 6.12
N HIS A 67 -9.15 -8.27 7.26
CA HIS A 67 -9.86 -7.96 8.51
C HIS A 67 -10.72 -6.70 8.38
N GLN A 68 -10.22 -5.64 7.77
CA GLN A 68 -10.94 -4.36 7.69
C GLN A 68 -12.07 -4.39 6.64
N LEU A 69 -11.88 -5.08 5.52
CA LEU A 69 -12.86 -5.10 4.42
C LEU A 69 -14.00 -6.09 4.63
N THR A 70 -13.80 -7.10 5.48
CA THR A 70 -14.91 -7.92 5.99
C THR A 70 -15.97 -7.07 6.71
N LEU A 71 -15.58 -5.87 7.19
CA LEU A 71 -16.46 -4.92 7.88
C LEU A 71 -17.09 -3.87 6.96
N GLN A 72 -16.56 -3.64 5.75
CA GLN A 72 -16.94 -2.49 4.90
C GLN A 72 -17.30 -2.82 3.43
N GLY A 73 -17.18 -4.07 3.01
CA GLY A 73 -17.47 -4.49 1.63
C GLY A 73 -16.22 -4.43 0.73
N ALA A 74 -15.86 -5.58 0.15
CA ALA A 74 -14.54 -5.82 -0.44
C ALA A 74 -14.41 -5.46 -1.92
N ASP A 75 -15.49 -5.08 -2.62
CA ASP A 75 -15.50 -5.00 -4.09
C ASP A 75 -14.51 -3.98 -4.65
N ASN A 76 -14.28 -2.87 -3.95
CA ASN A 76 -13.34 -1.82 -4.37
C ASN A 76 -11.86 -2.25 -4.30
N TYR A 77 -11.55 -3.34 -3.60
CA TYR A 77 -10.18 -3.77 -3.32
C TYR A 77 -9.82 -5.12 -3.94
N ARG A 78 -10.73 -5.74 -4.71
CA ARG A 78 -10.47 -7.04 -5.35
C ARG A 78 -9.22 -7.05 -6.23
N CYS A 79 -8.99 -5.99 -6.99
CA CYS A 79 -7.79 -5.85 -7.82
C CYS A 79 -6.52 -5.76 -6.97
N LEU A 80 -6.58 -5.05 -5.85
CA LEU A 80 -5.45 -4.92 -4.92
C LEU A 80 -5.14 -6.26 -4.25
N PHE A 81 -6.16 -6.98 -3.78
CA PHE A 81 -6.01 -8.33 -3.23
C PHE A 81 -5.37 -9.29 -4.22
N TRP A 82 -5.82 -9.27 -5.47
CA TRP A 82 -5.27 -10.10 -6.54
C TRP A 82 -3.77 -9.84 -6.75
N ASN A 83 -3.36 -8.56 -6.86
CA ASN A 83 -1.95 -8.22 -7.04
C ASN A 83 -1.10 -8.56 -5.80
N LEU A 84 -1.66 -8.42 -4.59
CA LEU A 84 -1.02 -8.85 -3.35
C LEU A 84 -0.79 -10.36 -3.31
N ASP A 85 -1.78 -11.16 -3.72
CA ASP A 85 -1.66 -12.62 -3.76
C ASP A 85 -0.54 -13.07 -4.70
N ILE A 86 -0.49 -12.48 -5.90
CA ILE A 86 0.57 -12.78 -6.86
C ILE A 86 1.93 -12.45 -6.25
N LEU A 87 2.10 -11.26 -5.65
CA LEU A 87 3.38 -10.90 -5.05
C LEU A 87 3.78 -11.85 -3.92
N ILE A 88 2.86 -12.21 -3.03
CA ILE A 88 3.12 -13.16 -1.94
C ILE A 88 3.52 -14.52 -2.50
N HIS A 89 2.83 -15.00 -3.54
CA HIS A 89 3.13 -16.27 -4.19
C HIS A 89 4.53 -16.26 -4.84
N GLU A 90 4.82 -15.26 -5.66
CA GLU A 90 6.13 -15.17 -6.34
C GLU A 90 7.28 -14.98 -5.33
N ALA A 91 7.08 -14.19 -4.28
CA ALA A 91 8.06 -14.06 -3.21
C ALA A 91 8.28 -15.39 -2.48
N SER A 92 7.22 -16.15 -2.19
CA SER A 92 7.31 -17.49 -1.59
C SER A 92 8.08 -18.47 -2.48
N ASN A 93 7.87 -18.40 -3.80
CA ASN A 93 8.56 -19.23 -4.77
C ASN A 93 10.06 -18.93 -4.77
N MET A 94 10.44 -17.66 -4.75
CA MET A 94 11.84 -17.23 -4.67
C MET A 94 12.52 -17.65 -3.35
N LEU A 95 11.81 -17.57 -2.22
CA LEU A 95 12.32 -18.02 -0.90
C LEU A 95 12.52 -19.54 -0.86
N SER A 96 11.62 -20.28 -1.48
CA SER A 96 11.67 -21.75 -1.50
C SER A 96 12.66 -22.29 -2.53
N ASN A 97 12.87 -21.55 -3.62
CA ASN A 97 13.79 -21.90 -4.70
C ASN A 97 14.53 -20.64 -5.20
N PRO A 98 15.80 -20.43 -4.78
CA PRO A 98 16.59 -19.28 -5.21
C PRO A 98 16.90 -19.24 -6.71
N LYS A 99 16.65 -20.31 -7.46
CA LYS A 99 16.77 -20.36 -8.93
C LYS A 99 15.48 -19.99 -9.65
N TYR A 100 14.43 -19.69 -8.91
CA TYR A 100 13.16 -19.25 -9.48
C TYR A 100 13.36 -17.93 -10.22
N ASP A 101 12.51 -17.70 -11.23
CA ASP A 101 12.67 -16.58 -12.15
C ASP A 101 12.38 -15.24 -11.45
N LEU A 102 13.44 -14.45 -11.23
CA LEU A 102 13.36 -13.11 -10.65
C LEU A 102 12.42 -12.20 -11.44
N PHE A 103 12.28 -12.42 -12.76
CA PHE A 103 11.41 -11.62 -13.61
C PHE A 103 9.94 -11.66 -13.16
N LEU A 104 9.43 -12.84 -12.77
CA LEU A 104 8.04 -12.98 -12.32
C LEU A 104 7.78 -12.21 -11.03
N TYR A 105 8.73 -12.28 -10.09
CA TYR A 105 8.70 -11.51 -8.86
C TYR A 105 8.71 -9.98 -9.13
N LEU A 106 9.61 -9.49 -9.98
CA LEU A 106 9.66 -8.07 -10.32
C LEU A 106 8.41 -7.59 -11.05
N LYS A 107 7.86 -8.41 -11.95
CA LYS A 107 6.58 -8.13 -12.61
C LYS A 107 5.44 -8.01 -11.60
N ALA A 108 5.42 -8.85 -10.56
CA ALA A 108 4.44 -8.78 -9.49
C ALA A 108 4.56 -7.47 -8.69
N ILE A 109 5.79 -7.05 -8.35
CA ILE A 109 6.07 -5.76 -7.70
C ILE A 109 5.51 -4.60 -8.53
N HIS A 110 5.85 -4.54 -9.82
CA HIS A 110 5.40 -3.46 -10.69
C HIS A 110 3.87 -3.42 -10.82
N SER A 111 3.25 -4.58 -11.02
CA SER A 111 1.79 -4.68 -11.15
C SER A 111 1.07 -4.18 -9.89
N LEU A 112 1.60 -4.54 -8.71
CA LEU A 112 1.06 -4.07 -7.44
C LEU A 112 1.23 -2.55 -7.26
N ARG A 113 2.41 -1.99 -7.56
CA ARG A 113 2.65 -0.53 -7.47
C ARG A 113 1.69 0.26 -8.36
N GLU A 114 1.47 -0.17 -9.59
CA GLU A 114 0.54 0.50 -10.51
C GLU A 114 -0.92 0.39 -10.04
N SER A 115 -1.31 -0.78 -9.51
CA SER A 115 -2.62 -0.94 -8.88
C SER A 115 -2.79 0.00 -7.68
N MET A 116 -1.77 0.12 -6.83
CA MET A 116 -1.82 0.98 -5.63
C MET A 116 -1.88 2.47 -5.99
N LYS A 117 -1.13 2.93 -7.00
CA LYS A 117 -1.25 4.32 -7.50
C LYS A 117 -2.67 4.61 -7.94
N THR A 118 -3.27 3.70 -8.70
CA THR A 118 -4.67 3.83 -9.16
C THR A 118 -5.65 3.85 -8.00
N SER A 119 -5.50 2.95 -7.03
CA SER A 119 -6.36 2.88 -5.84
C SER A 119 -6.22 4.13 -4.95
N LEU A 120 -5.00 4.63 -4.71
CA LEU A 120 -4.76 5.84 -3.93
C LEU A 120 -5.29 7.10 -4.60
N GLN A 121 -5.18 7.21 -5.93
CA GLN A 121 -5.79 8.31 -6.67
C GLN A 121 -7.31 8.34 -6.49
N ARG A 122 -7.98 7.18 -6.52
CA ARG A 122 -9.43 7.08 -6.27
C ARG A 122 -9.79 7.47 -4.83
N LEU A 123 -8.97 7.09 -3.86
CA LEU A 123 -9.17 7.46 -2.46
C LEU A 123 -9.00 8.97 -2.23
N ASN A 124 -8.01 9.60 -2.87
CA ASN A 124 -7.80 11.06 -2.80
C ASN A 124 -8.93 11.86 -3.47
N ILE A 125 -9.55 11.34 -4.54
CA ILE A 125 -10.69 11.99 -5.21
C ILE A 125 -11.98 11.88 -4.37
N SER A 126 -12.10 10.86 -3.53
CA SER A 126 -13.24 10.70 -2.61
C SER A 126 -13.19 11.63 -1.38
N ALA A 127 -12.05 12.28 -1.13
CA ALA A 127 -11.83 13.15 0.03
C ALA A 127 -11.86 14.66 -0.32
N ALA A 128 -12.07 15.01 -1.58
CA ALA A 128 -12.17 16.39 -2.09
C ALA A 128 -13.60 16.69 -2.57
#